data_AF-A0A3D5M5Q6-F1
#
_entry.id   AF-A0A3D5M5Q6-F1
#
_cell.length_a   1.000
_cell.length_b   1.000
_cell.length_c   1.000
_cell.angle_alpha   90.00
_cell.angle_beta   90.00
_cell.angle_gamma   90.00
#
_symmetry.space_group_name_H-M   'P 1'
#
loop_
_entity.id
_entity.type
_entity.pdbx_description
1 polymer ?
#
loop_
_entity_poly.entity_id
_entity_poly.type
_entity_poly.pdbx_seq_one_letter_code
_entity_poly.pdbx_strand_id
1 'polypeptide(L)'
;MDSWEWIVFSVGLSVSFVIAGIVILKAIARQTQAKTNERLEALNKLNFKFTTKIDAEKSKQLDSVLSIQKLQSHSKKSLASGVYRDHPVQILNLESIMYTGNAVITVRQSVGMIPLNRSVPKMIITPKNVLHGLGKLFGSKSLSFPTHPDFSRKYTVKGRQLELIEDFMTPQILEFFEARPGIF
;
A
#
# COMPACT_ATOMS: atom_id res chain seq x y z
N MET A 1 -12.91 55.12 -20.44
CA MET A 1 -13.19 53.67 -20.48
C MET A 1 -14.46 53.49 -19.69
N ASP A 2 -15.55 53.18 -20.38
CA ASP A 2 -16.90 53.23 -19.82
C ASP A 2 -17.18 52.00 -18.95
N SER A 3 -18.07 52.14 -17.96
CA SER A 3 -18.42 51.07 -17.02
C SER A 3 -18.91 49.78 -17.71
N TRP A 4 -19.48 49.91 -18.91
CA TRP A 4 -19.93 48.81 -19.76
C TRP A 4 -18.77 47.96 -20.32
N GLU A 5 -17.64 48.58 -20.69
CA GLU A 5 -16.47 47.88 -21.22
C GLU A 5 -15.83 46.98 -20.15
N TRP A 6 -15.79 47.45 -18.90
CA TRP A 6 -15.32 46.66 -17.75
C TRP A 6 -16.23 45.48 -17.42
N ILE A 7 -17.55 45.63 -17.59
CA ILE A 7 -18.50 44.53 -17.40
C ILE A 7 -18.31 43.45 -18.48
N VAL A 8 -18.18 43.84 -19.75
CA VAL A 8 -17.94 42.88 -20.84
C VAL A 8 -16.61 42.15 -20.67
N PHE A 9 -15.55 42.88 -20.30
CA PHE A 9 -14.23 42.29 -20.05
C PHE A 9 -14.24 41.33 -18.85
N SER A 10 -14.87 41.72 -17.74
CA SER A 10 -14.96 40.87 -16.54
C SER A 10 -15.78 39.60 -16.78
N VAL A 11 -16.92 39.69 -17.49
CA VAL A 11 -17.73 38.52 -17.85
C VAL A 11 -16.95 37.58 -18.78
N GLY A 12 -16.28 38.12 -19.80
CA GLY A 12 -15.45 37.31 -20.71
C GLY A 12 -14.30 36.59 -19.98
N LEU A 13 -13.64 37.30 -19.06
CA LEU A 13 -12.58 36.73 -18.22
C LEU A 13 -13.12 35.61 -17.30
N SER A 14 -14.27 35.83 -16.66
CA SER A 14 -14.92 34.82 -15.81
C SER A 14 -15.31 33.56 -16.59
N VAL A 15 -15.89 33.71 -17.78
CA VAL A 15 -16.23 32.56 -18.65
C VAL A 15 -14.99 31.79 -19.05
N SER A 16 -13.89 32.47 -19.39
CA SER A 16 -12.61 31.84 -19.73
C SER A 16 -12.06 31.00 -18.57
N PHE A 17 -12.09 31.53 -17.34
CA PHE A 17 -11.65 30.79 -16.15
C PHE A 17 -12.51 29.54 -15.86
N VAL A 18 -13.83 29.62 -16.06
CA VAL A 18 -14.73 28.46 -15.89
C VAL A 18 -14.38 27.37 -16.91
N ILE A 19 -14.18 27.74 -18.18
CA ILE A 19 -13.81 26.79 -19.24
C ILE A 19 -12.47 26.14 -18.93
N ALA A 20 -11.47 26.93 -18.54
CA ALA A 20 -10.14 26.43 -18.16
C ALA A 20 -10.24 25.45 -16.98
N GLY A 21 -11.03 25.78 -15.95
CA GLY A 21 -11.27 24.90 -14.80
C GLY A 21 -11.86 23.55 -15.20
N ILE A 22 -12.87 23.55 -16.09
CA ILE A 22 -13.49 22.31 -16.60
C ILE A 22 -12.47 21.47 -17.38
N VAL A 23 -11.64 22.09 -18.22
CA VAL A 23 -10.60 21.39 -18.99
C VAL A 23 -9.56 20.76 -18.06
N ILE A 24 -9.10 21.49 -17.05
CA ILE A 24 -8.13 20.99 -16.05
C ILE A 24 -8.73 19.81 -15.27
N LEU A 25 -9.98 19.92 -14.80
CA LEU A 25 -10.66 18.83 -14.10
C LEU A 25 -10.80 17.58 -14.99
N LYS A 26 -11.15 17.75 -16.26
CA LYS A 26 -11.19 16.64 -17.23
C LYS A 26 -9.81 16.02 -17.47
N ALA A 27 -8.76 16.83 -17.55
CA ALA A 27 -7.39 16.35 -17.73
C ALA A 27 -6.92 15.52 -16.52
N ILE A 28 -7.17 16.00 -15.30
CA ILE A 28 -6.87 15.29 -14.05
C ILE A 28 -7.64 13.96 -14.01
N ALA A 29 -8.94 13.98 -14.32
CA ALA A 29 -9.78 12.79 -14.36
C ALA A 29 -9.29 11.75 -15.38
N ARG A 30 -8.90 12.19 -16.58
CA ARG A 30 -8.31 11.31 -17.62
C ARG A 30 -7.01 10.68 -17.15
N GLN A 31 -6.13 11.44 -16.52
CA GLN A 31 -4.87 10.93 -16.01
C GLN A 31 -5.08 9.90 -14.89
N THR A 32 -6.05 10.12 -14.01
CA THR A 32 -6.41 9.14 -12.96
C THR A 32 -7.03 7.89 -13.55
N GLN A 33 -7.89 8.03 -14.56
CA GLN A 33 -8.47 6.90 -15.29
C GLN A 33 -7.40 6.10 -16.03
N ALA A 34 -6.46 6.74 -16.72
CA ALA A 34 -5.38 6.06 -17.42
C ALA A 34 -4.53 5.18 -16.48
N LYS A 35 -4.11 5.71 -15.32
CA LYS A 35 -3.37 4.95 -14.29
C LYS A 35 -4.20 3.80 -13.70
N THR A 36 -5.52 3.97 -13.62
CA THR A 36 -6.42 2.92 -13.15
C THR A 36 -6.55 1.81 -14.18
N ASN A 37 -6.70 2.18 -15.46
CA ASN A 37 -6.81 1.25 -16.57
C ASN A 37 -5.53 0.44 -16.75
N GLU A 38 -4.36 1.06 -16.66
CA GLU A 38 -3.07 0.36 -16.73
C GLU A 38 -2.93 -0.71 -15.64
N ARG A 39 -3.34 -0.40 -14.40
CA ARG A 39 -3.35 -1.36 -13.29
C ARG A 39 -4.33 -2.51 -13.53
N LEU A 40 -5.52 -2.21 -14.02
CA LEU A 40 -6.52 -3.23 -14.36
C LEU A 40 -6.03 -4.11 -15.51
N GLU A 41 -5.37 -3.53 -16.51
CA GLU A 41 -4.77 -4.26 -17.61
C GLU A 41 -3.66 -5.20 -17.11
N ALA A 42 -2.78 -4.71 -16.22
CA ALA A 42 -1.75 -5.54 -15.61
C ALA A 42 -2.34 -6.71 -14.81
N LEU A 43 -3.39 -6.46 -14.02
CA LEU A 43 -4.11 -7.50 -13.28
C LEU A 43 -4.78 -8.50 -14.23
N ASN A 44 -5.41 -8.03 -15.29
CA ASN A 44 -6.04 -8.87 -16.30
C ASN A 44 -5.02 -9.75 -17.04
N LYS A 45 -3.84 -9.20 -17.40
CA LYS A 45 -2.73 -9.98 -17.98
C LYS A 45 -2.26 -11.11 -17.08
N LEU A 46 -2.40 -10.93 -15.76
CA LEU A 46 -2.08 -11.95 -14.76
C LEU A 46 -3.28 -12.85 -14.41
N ASN A 47 -4.44 -12.68 -15.06
CA ASN A 47 -5.71 -13.36 -14.74
C ASN A 47 -6.22 -13.10 -13.31
N PHE A 48 -5.92 -11.93 -12.75
CA PHE A 48 -6.44 -11.51 -11.46
C PHE A 48 -7.83 -10.88 -11.62
N LYS A 49 -8.80 -11.37 -10.85
CA LYS A 49 -10.13 -10.78 -10.74
C LYS A 49 -10.09 -9.61 -9.78
N PHE A 50 -10.46 -8.41 -10.25
CA PHE A 50 -10.48 -7.19 -9.47
C PHE A 50 -11.90 -6.79 -9.06
N THR A 51 -12.08 -6.37 -7.80
CA THR A 51 -13.34 -5.81 -7.28
C THR A 51 -13.08 -4.63 -6.36
N THR A 52 -13.96 -3.63 -6.41
CA THR A 52 -14.02 -2.52 -5.44
C THR A 52 -15.05 -2.75 -4.35
N LYS A 53 -15.97 -3.70 -4.57
CA LYS A 53 -16.98 -4.11 -3.59
C LYS A 53 -16.45 -5.32 -2.84
N ILE A 54 -16.14 -5.12 -1.57
CA ILE A 54 -15.73 -6.18 -0.64
C ILE A 54 -16.89 -6.36 0.32
N ASP A 55 -17.54 -7.52 0.29
CA ASP A 55 -18.65 -7.85 1.18
C ASP A 55 -18.19 -8.02 2.64
N ALA A 56 -19.17 -8.07 3.56
CA ALA A 56 -18.90 -8.13 4.99
C ALA A 56 -18.17 -9.41 5.41
N GLU A 57 -18.48 -10.55 4.79
CA GLU A 57 -17.85 -11.83 5.10
C GLU A 57 -16.37 -11.82 4.69
N LYS A 58 -16.09 -11.40 3.46
CA LYS A 58 -14.74 -11.26 2.95
C LYS A 58 -13.94 -10.24 3.73
N SER A 59 -14.56 -9.11 4.12
CA SER A 59 -13.92 -8.14 5.00
C SER A 59 -13.50 -8.77 6.33
N LYS A 60 -14.37 -9.56 6.96
CA LYS A 60 -14.07 -10.23 8.24
C LYS A 60 -12.92 -11.24 8.11
N GLN A 61 -12.87 -11.99 7.00
CA GLN A 61 -11.74 -12.88 6.70
C GLN A 61 -10.43 -12.08 6.59
N LEU A 62 -10.45 -10.97 5.86
CA LEU A 62 -9.29 -10.08 5.71
C LEU A 62 -8.86 -9.46 7.05
N ASP A 63 -9.81 -9.08 7.90
CA ASP A 63 -9.51 -8.50 9.21
C ASP A 63 -8.67 -9.43 10.08
N SER A 64 -8.92 -10.75 10.03
CA SER A 64 -8.13 -11.73 10.77
C SER A 64 -6.63 -11.69 10.39
N VAL A 65 -6.34 -11.50 9.10
CA VAL A 65 -4.97 -11.42 8.56
C VAL A 65 -4.34 -10.05 8.86
N LEU A 66 -5.10 -8.97 8.64
CA LEU A 66 -4.64 -7.59 8.86
C LEU A 66 -4.35 -7.25 10.33
N SER A 67 -4.89 -8.03 11.27
CA SER A 67 -4.57 -7.91 12.70
C SER A 67 -3.07 -7.96 12.97
N ILE A 68 -2.32 -8.77 12.21
CA ILE A 68 -0.88 -8.99 12.39
C ILE A 68 -0.12 -7.66 12.28
N GLN A 69 -0.54 -6.80 11.36
CA GLN A 69 0.08 -5.50 11.12
C GLN A 69 -0.72 -4.33 11.72
N LYS A 70 -1.75 -4.61 12.54
CA LYS A 70 -2.67 -3.60 13.10
C LYS A 70 -3.31 -2.72 12.02
N LEU A 71 -3.57 -3.29 10.84
CA LEU A 71 -4.13 -2.58 9.68
C LEU A 71 -5.67 -2.60 9.65
N GLN A 72 -6.34 -3.18 10.64
CA GLN A 72 -7.79 -3.33 10.67
C GLN A 72 -8.58 -2.01 10.63
N SER A 73 -8.00 -0.92 11.15
CA SER A 73 -8.64 0.40 11.14
C SER A 73 -8.66 1.07 9.76
N HIS A 74 -8.06 0.45 8.74
CA HIS A 74 -7.99 1.01 7.39
C HIS A 74 -9.23 0.65 6.58
N SER A 75 -9.71 1.60 5.78
CA SER A 75 -10.77 1.35 4.80
C SER A 75 -10.24 0.46 3.67
N LYS A 76 -10.90 -0.68 3.43
CA LYS A 76 -10.59 -1.61 2.34
C LYS A 76 -11.25 -1.11 1.06
N LYS A 77 -10.45 -0.71 0.06
CA LYS A 77 -10.95 -0.04 -1.15
C LYS A 77 -11.13 -0.96 -2.35
N SER A 78 -10.25 -1.94 -2.49
CA SER A 78 -10.32 -2.89 -3.58
C SER A 78 -9.53 -4.15 -3.28
N LEU A 79 -9.95 -5.25 -3.88
CA LEU A 79 -9.31 -6.55 -3.80
C LEU A 79 -9.09 -7.08 -5.22
N ALA A 80 -7.86 -7.47 -5.53
CA ALA A 80 -7.55 -8.33 -6.66
C ALA A 80 -7.27 -9.74 -6.14
N SER A 81 -7.77 -10.77 -6.82
CA SER A 81 -7.50 -12.17 -6.48
C SER A 81 -7.21 -12.97 -7.73
N GLY A 82 -6.14 -13.77 -7.70
CA GLY A 82 -5.73 -14.60 -8.82
C GLY A 82 -4.83 -15.75 -8.35
N VAL A 83 -4.22 -16.43 -9.32
CA VAL A 83 -3.24 -17.49 -9.08
C VAL A 83 -1.96 -17.11 -9.81
N TYR A 84 -0.82 -17.20 -9.12
CA TYR A 84 0.50 -16.97 -9.69
C TYR A 84 1.42 -18.13 -9.33
N ARG A 85 1.95 -18.84 -10.33
CA ARG A 85 2.79 -20.04 -10.14
C ARG A 85 2.17 -21.04 -9.15
N ASP A 86 0.91 -21.40 -9.39
CA ASP A 86 0.12 -22.33 -8.56
C ASP A 86 -0.16 -21.88 -7.11
N HIS A 87 0.18 -20.64 -6.77
CA HIS A 87 -0.16 -20.05 -5.49
C HIS A 87 -1.32 -19.05 -5.65
N PRO A 88 -2.41 -19.18 -4.87
CA PRO A 88 -3.42 -18.13 -4.81
C PRO A 88 -2.77 -16.86 -4.23
N VAL A 89 -3.06 -15.71 -4.83
CA VAL A 89 -2.54 -14.41 -4.41
C VAL A 89 -3.69 -13.42 -4.33
N GLN A 90 -3.68 -12.61 -3.28
CA GLN A 90 -4.61 -11.52 -3.11
C GLN A 90 -3.86 -10.20 -2.94
N ILE A 91 -4.34 -9.15 -3.59
CA ILE A 91 -3.79 -7.79 -3.47
C ILE A 91 -4.91 -6.88 -2.96
N LEU A 92 -4.73 -6.34 -1.76
CA LEU A 92 -5.70 -5.49 -1.08
C LEU A 92 -5.19 -4.05 -1.07
N ASN A 93 -6.02 -3.11 -1.49
CA ASN A 93 -5.75 -1.69 -1.30
C ASN A 93 -6.47 -1.18 -0.06
N LEU A 94 -5.70 -0.56 0.83
CA LEU A 94 -6.12 0.04 2.08
C LEU A 94 -5.97 1.55 2.01
N GLU A 95 -6.85 2.26 2.71
CA GLU A 95 -6.80 3.71 2.88
C GLU A 95 -7.00 4.07 4.36
N SER A 96 -6.13 4.92 4.89
CA SER A 96 -6.29 5.52 6.21
C SER A 96 -6.20 7.03 6.14
N ILE A 97 -6.86 7.68 7.09
CA ILE A 97 -6.79 9.12 7.28
C ILE A 97 -5.89 9.37 8.49
N MET A 98 -4.81 10.13 8.28
CA MET A 98 -3.91 10.59 9.32
C MET A 98 -4.12 12.08 9.57
N TYR A 99 -4.29 12.44 10.84
CA TYR A 99 -4.36 13.83 11.27
C TYR A 99 -2.96 14.28 11.71
N THR A 100 -2.39 15.24 11.00
CA THR A 100 -1.09 15.83 11.33
C THR A 100 -1.29 17.29 11.71
N GLY A 101 -1.68 17.55 12.96
CA GLY A 101 -1.86 18.89 13.55
C GLY A 101 -2.94 19.72 12.85
N ASN A 102 -2.61 20.26 11.67
CA ASN A 102 -3.44 21.17 10.88
C ASN A 102 -3.83 20.61 9.49
N ALA A 103 -3.40 19.39 9.15
CA ALA A 103 -3.70 18.77 7.86
C ALA A 103 -4.28 17.36 8.02
N VAL A 104 -5.18 17.02 7.11
CA VAL A 104 -5.72 15.67 6.94
C VAL A 104 -4.99 15.03 5.76
N ILE A 105 -4.21 14.00 6.04
CA ILE A 105 -3.45 13.26 5.02
C ILE A 105 -4.15 11.93 4.80
N THR A 106 -4.45 11.63 3.53
CA THR A 106 -4.93 10.30 3.15
C THR A 106 -3.74 9.43 2.76
N VAL A 107 -3.55 8.33 3.47
CA VAL A 107 -2.49 7.34 3.22
C VAL A 107 -3.12 6.15 2.52
N ARG A 108 -2.57 5.77 1.36
CA ARG A 108 -2.97 4.58 0.60
C ARG A 108 -1.86 3.54 0.60
N GLN A 109 -2.21 2.30 0.88
CA GLN A 109 -1.29 1.18 0.96
C GLN A 109 -1.81 -0.01 0.17
N SER A 110 -0.92 -0.72 -0.53
CA SER A 110 -1.23 -1.98 -1.20
C SER A 110 -0.60 -3.12 -0.41
N VAL A 111 -1.39 -4.14 -0.09
CA VAL A 111 -0.99 -5.30 0.72
C VAL A 111 -1.15 -6.57 -0.11
N GLY A 112 -0.05 -7.29 -0.31
CA GLY A 112 -0.06 -8.62 -0.90
C GLY A 112 -0.29 -9.69 0.17
N MET A 113 -1.18 -10.64 -0.09
CA MET A 113 -1.47 -11.76 0.79
C MET A 113 -1.35 -13.05 0.00
N ILE A 114 -0.50 -13.95 0.50
CA ILE A 114 -0.25 -15.27 -0.07
C ILE A 114 -0.54 -16.27 1.06
N PRO A 115 -1.62 -17.07 0.97
CA PRO A 115 -1.91 -18.05 1.99
C PRO A 115 -0.88 -19.18 1.88
N LEU A 116 -0.42 -19.63 3.05
CA LEU A 116 0.54 -20.71 3.17
C LEU A 116 -0.19 -21.98 3.60
N ASN A 117 0.22 -23.11 3.05
CA ASN A 117 -0.24 -24.45 3.45
C ASN A 117 0.54 -25.03 4.64
N ARG A 118 1.49 -24.27 5.19
CA ARG A 118 2.35 -24.66 6.31
C ARG A 118 2.37 -23.56 7.36
N SER A 119 2.52 -23.98 8.62
CA SER A 119 2.73 -23.04 9.72
C SER A 119 4.12 -22.41 9.58
N VAL A 120 4.18 -21.09 9.77
CA VAL A 120 5.44 -20.33 9.84
C VAL A 120 5.44 -19.47 11.11
N PRO A 121 6.62 -19.18 11.69
CA PRO A 121 6.70 -18.28 12.82
C PRO A 121 6.07 -16.93 12.51
N LYS A 122 5.27 -16.41 13.45
CA LYS A 122 4.69 -15.07 13.32
C LYS A 122 5.77 -14.02 13.51
N MET A 123 6.16 -13.38 12.41
CA MET A 123 7.21 -12.36 12.40
C MET A 123 6.87 -11.20 11.47
N ILE A 124 7.56 -10.09 11.68
CA ILE A 124 7.52 -8.90 10.83
C ILE A 124 8.96 -8.60 10.41
N ILE A 125 9.18 -8.50 9.11
CA ILE A 125 10.43 -8.04 8.51
C ILE A 125 10.17 -6.63 7.98
N THR A 126 11.00 -5.66 8.36
CA THR A 126 10.84 -4.27 7.93
C THR A 126 12.17 -3.69 7.50
N PRO A 127 12.27 -2.99 6.36
CA PRO A 127 13.48 -2.26 5.99
C PRO A 127 13.73 -1.10 6.98
N LYS A 128 14.98 -0.91 7.42
CA LYS A 128 15.32 0.13 8.41
C LYS A 128 15.00 1.55 7.94
N ASN A 129 15.11 1.82 6.64
CA ASN A 129 14.86 3.16 6.09
C ASN A 129 13.36 3.55 6.07
N VAL A 130 12.45 2.59 6.30
CA VAL A 130 10.97 2.81 6.27
C VAL A 130 10.42 3.17 7.67
N LEU A 131 11.28 3.27 8.68
CA LEU A 131 10.89 3.56 10.07
C LEU A 131 10.24 4.94 10.32
N HIS A 132 10.24 5.86 9.33
CA HIS A 132 9.68 7.20 9.52
C HIS A 132 8.14 7.25 9.70
N GLY A 133 7.39 6.19 9.38
CA GLY A 133 5.91 6.18 9.47
C GLY A 133 5.27 5.16 10.43
N LEU A 134 6.02 4.16 10.92
CA LEU A 134 5.50 3.05 11.74
C LEU A 134 5.95 3.14 13.22
N GLY A 135 6.53 4.29 13.61
CA GLY A 135 7.29 4.52 14.84
C GLY A 135 6.56 4.41 16.18
N LYS A 136 5.36 3.84 16.27
CA LYS A 136 4.66 3.63 17.56
C LYS A 136 4.15 2.22 17.80
N LEU A 137 4.34 1.26 16.89
CA LEU A 137 3.58 0.02 16.98
C LEU A 137 4.26 -1.20 17.63
N PHE A 138 5.57 -1.23 17.89
CA PHE A 138 6.22 -2.51 18.21
C PHE A 138 7.41 -2.41 19.19
N GLY A 139 7.11 -2.56 20.49
CA GLY A 139 8.06 -2.70 21.61
C GLY A 139 8.60 -4.12 21.82
N SER A 140 8.66 -4.95 20.77
CA SER A 140 9.21 -6.31 20.82
C SER A 140 10.69 -6.31 20.41
N LYS A 141 11.50 -7.17 21.06
CA LYS A 141 12.91 -7.42 20.76
C LYS A 141 13.10 -7.68 19.25
N SER A 142 14.17 -7.14 18.69
CA SER A 142 14.60 -7.38 17.31
C SER A 142 15.71 -8.42 17.26
N LEU A 143 15.73 -9.23 16.20
CA LEU A 143 16.84 -10.12 15.88
C LEU A 143 17.89 -9.43 15.01
N SER A 144 19.14 -9.86 15.18
CA SER A 144 20.27 -9.52 14.33
C SER A 144 20.98 -10.81 13.95
N PHE A 145 21.46 -10.90 12.72
CA PHE A 145 22.09 -12.10 12.16
C PHE A 145 23.58 -11.79 11.88
N PRO A 146 24.52 -12.16 12.77
CA PRO A 146 25.94 -11.81 12.62
C PRO A 146 26.58 -12.39 11.36
N THR A 147 26.10 -13.54 10.89
CA THR A 147 26.55 -14.20 9.66
C THR A 147 26.14 -13.45 8.40
N HIS A 148 25.15 -12.55 8.49
CA HIS A 148 24.60 -11.76 7.38
C HIS A 148 24.49 -10.29 7.81
N PRO A 149 25.63 -9.59 7.93
CA PRO A 149 25.67 -8.22 8.43
C PRO A 149 24.96 -7.22 7.48
N ASP A 150 24.90 -7.54 6.19
CA ASP A 150 24.24 -6.72 5.18
C ASP A 150 22.71 -6.74 5.33
N PHE A 151 22.14 -7.92 5.56
CA PHE A 151 20.74 -8.09 5.94
C PHE A 151 20.45 -7.32 7.22
N SER A 152 21.26 -7.54 8.26
CA SER A 152 21.09 -6.92 9.57
C SER A 152 21.25 -5.41 9.56
N ARG A 153 21.95 -4.85 8.55
CA ARG A 153 22.03 -3.40 8.29
C ARG A 153 20.78 -2.86 7.61
N LYS A 154 20.21 -3.60 6.65
CA LYS A 154 19.09 -3.16 5.80
C LYS A 154 17.71 -3.41 6.40
N TYR A 155 17.56 -4.48 7.18
CA TYR A 155 16.27 -4.95 7.69
C TYR A 155 16.26 -5.10 9.21
N THR A 156 15.06 -5.19 9.77
CA THR A 156 14.80 -5.51 11.16
C THR A 156 13.75 -6.60 11.21
N VAL A 157 14.04 -7.68 11.95
CA VAL A 157 13.11 -8.79 12.15
C VAL A 157 12.60 -8.76 13.59
N LYS A 158 11.29 -8.83 13.76
CA LYS A 158 10.61 -8.80 15.06
C LYS A 158 9.57 -9.92 15.15
N GLY A 159 9.38 -10.46 16.35
CA GLY A 159 8.31 -11.41 16.64
C GLY A 159 8.29 -11.83 18.10
N ARG A 160 7.36 -12.74 18.46
CA ARG A 160 7.19 -13.20 19.85
C ARG A 160 8.13 -14.37 20.21
N GLN A 161 8.40 -15.27 19.27
CA GLN A 161 9.19 -16.49 19.47
C GLN A 161 10.51 -16.36 18.69
N LEU A 162 11.50 -15.70 19.29
CA LEU A 162 12.72 -15.31 18.57
C LEU A 162 13.54 -16.51 18.10
N GLU A 163 13.64 -17.57 18.92
CA GLU A 163 14.37 -18.79 18.58
C GLU A 163 13.80 -19.46 17.32
N LEU A 164 12.47 -19.63 17.25
CA LEU A 164 11.83 -20.21 16.06
C LEU A 164 11.98 -19.33 14.82
N ILE A 165 12.06 -18.01 15.00
CA ILE A 165 12.29 -17.08 13.88
C ILE A 165 13.74 -17.19 13.41
N GLU A 166 14.69 -17.29 14.33
CA GLU A 166 16.11 -17.47 14.02
C GLU A 166 16.34 -18.76 13.22
N ASP A 167 15.76 -19.88 13.66
CA ASP A 167 15.81 -21.16 12.95
C ASP A 167 15.15 -21.10 11.56
N PHE A 168 14.06 -20.34 11.44
CA PHE A 168 13.36 -20.17 10.17
C PHE A 168 14.16 -19.30 9.18
N MET A 169 14.89 -18.29 9.67
CA MET A 169 15.65 -17.33 8.86
C MET A 169 16.99 -17.91 8.38
N THR A 170 16.89 -18.97 7.58
CA THR A 170 18.03 -19.64 6.92
C THR A 170 18.86 -18.69 6.05
N PRO A 171 20.14 -19.02 5.78
CA PRO A 171 21.01 -18.22 4.91
C PRO A 171 20.36 -17.86 3.55
N GLN A 172 19.66 -18.80 2.92
CA GLN A 172 18.99 -18.58 1.64
C GLN A 172 17.90 -17.50 1.71
N ILE A 173 17.19 -17.40 2.84
CA ILE A 173 16.20 -16.35 3.05
C ILE A 173 16.88 -15.00 3.27
N LEU A 174 17.94 -14.96 4.07
CA LEU A 174 18.70 -13.73 4.34
C LEU A 174 19.29 -13.17 3.05
N GLU A 175 19.98 -14.01 2.27
CA GLU A 175 20.55 -13.69 0.96
C GLU A 175 19.48 -13.22 -0.04
N PHE A 176 18.29 -13.83 -0.02
CA PHE A 176 17.18 -13.42 -0.88
C PHE A 176 16.80 -11.94 -0.67
N PHE A 177 16.75 -11.49 0.58
CA PHE A 177 16.44 -10.10 0.95
C PHE A 177 17.62 -9.16 0.72
N GLU A 178 18.86 -9.62 0.91
CA GLU A 178 20.07 -8.84 0.66
C GLU A 178 20.22 -8.47 -0.82
N ALA A 179 19.95 -9.44 -1.71
CA ALA A 179 20.02 -9.28 -3.16
C ALA A 179 18.89 -8.42 -3.74
N ARG A 180 17.81 -8.18 -2.98
CA ARG A 180 16.61 -7.46 -3.43
C ARG A 180 16.24 -6.34 -2.46
N PRO A 181 17.04 -5.28 -2.39
CA PRO A 181 16.69 -4.11 -1.60
C PRO A 181 15.41 -3.47 -2.15
N GLY A 182 14.40 -3.30 -1.29
CA GLY A 182 13.12 -2.71 -1.68
C GLY A 182 11.98 -3.71 -1.93
N ILE A 183 12.12 -4.96 -1.49
CA ILE A 183 10.94 -5.79 -1.21
C ILE A 183 10.36 -5.30 0.12
N PHE A 184 9.14 -4.75 0.05
CA PHE A 184 8.37 -4.18 1.17
C PHE A 184 7.20 -5.09 1.52
#